data_AF-X1F2F1-F1
#
_entry.id   AF-X1F2F1-F1
#
_cell.length_a   1.000
_cell.length_b   1.000
_cell.length_c   1.000
_cell.angle_alpha   90.00
_cell.angle_beta   90.00
_cell.angle_gamma   90.00
#
_symmetry.space_group_name_H-M   'P 1'
#
loop_
_entity.id
_entity.type
_entity.pdbx_description
1 polymer ?
#
loop_
_entity_poly.entity_id
_entity_poly.type
_entity_poly.pdbx_seq_one_letter_code
_entity_poly.pdbx_strand_id
1 'polypeptide(L)' 'MLPEKKLSSQQIYRGRAVNLHLDTVEKPSGKKATREVVEHSACIAAV' A
#
# COMPACT_ATOMS: atom_id res chain seq x y z
N MET A 1 -4.49 -9.26 -15.93
CA MET A 1 -3.37 -8.39 -15.50
C MET A 1 -2.41 -9.20 -14.66
N LEU A 2 -1.10 -9.02 -14.82
CA LEU A 2 -0.10 -9.65 -13.95
C LEU A 2 0.06 -8.81 -12.67
N PRO A 3 0.27 -9.44 -11.50
CA PRO A 3 0.41 -8.73 -10.25
C PRO A 3 1.71 -7.92 -10.20
N GLU A 4 1.68 -6.80 -9.47
CA GLU A 4 2.90 -6.07 -9.10
C GLU A 4 3.57 -6.77 -7.90
N LYS A 5 4.90 -6.77 -7.87
CA LYS A 5 5.67 -7.32 -6.75
C LYS A 5 6.10 -6.20 -5.82
N LYS A 6 5.73 -6.28 -4.54
CA LYS A 6 6.23 -5.35 -3.52
C LYS A 6 7.72 -5.60 -3.26
N LEU A 7 8.54 -4.55 -3.36
CA LEU A 7 9.98 -4.60 -3.13
C LEU A 7 10.35 -4.04 -1.76
N SER A 8 9.73 -2.93 -1.36
CA SER A 8 9.92 -2.32 -0.04
C SER A 8 8.67 -1.55 0.36
N SER A 9 8.56 -1.27 1.65
CA SER A 9 7.50 -0.45 2.24
C SER A 9 8.13 0.47 3.26
N GLN A 10 7.79 1.75 3.21
CA GLN A 10 8.23 2.75 4.17
C GLN A 10 7.01 3.40 4.81
N GLN A 11 6.90 3.33 6.13
CA GLN A 11 5.87 4.08 6.84
C GLN A 11 6.25 5.57 6.87
N ILE A 12 5.44 6.40 6.21
CA ILE A 12 5.67 7.85 6.10
C ILE A 12 4.79 8.65 7.06
N TYR A 13 3.71 8.04 7.57
CA TYR A 13 2.84 8.66 8.56
C TYR A 13 2.22 7.60 9.48
N ARG A 14 2.12 7.93 10.76
CA ARG A 14 1.45 7.13 11.78
C ARG A 14 0.50 8.02 12.56
N GLY A 15 -0.77 7.96 12.19
CA GLY A 15 -1.82 8.77 12.78
C GLY A 15 -2.67 8.01 13.79
N ARG A 16 -3.62 8.73 14.39
CA ARG A 16 -4.62 8.16 15.29
C ARG A 16 -5.59 7.20 14.59
N ALA A 17 -5.95 7.50 13.35
CA ALA A 17 -7.00 6.77 12.61
C ALA A 17 -6.46 5.96 11.42
N VAL A 18 -5.36 6.41 10.81
CA VAL A 18 -4.77 5.79 9.61
C VAL A 18 -3.26 5.83 9.69
N ASN A 19 -2.63 4.84 9.06
CA ASN A 19 -1.20 4.87 8.74
C ASN A 19 -1.03 5.01 7.22
N LEU A 20 0.03 5.70 6.79
CA LEU A 20 0.39 5.81 5.38
C LEU A 20 1.73 5.12 5.13
N HIS A 21 1.75 4.28 4.10
CA HIS A 21 2.95 3.62 3.61
C HIS A 21 3.24 4.05 2.17
N LEU A 22 4.52 4.23 1.87
CA LEU A 22 5.03 4.42 0.53
C LEU A 22 5.71 3.13 0.10
N ASP A 23 5.04 2.36 -0.76
CA ASP A 23 5.49 1.06 -1.24
C ASP A 23 6.24 1.24 -2.56
N THR A 24 7.45 0.69 -2.67
CA THR A 24 8.12 0.51 -3.95
C THR A 24 7.71 -0.84 -4.53
N VAL A 25 7.21 -0.83 -5.76
CA VAL A 25 6.72 -2.02 -6.46
C VAL A 25 7.40 -2.19 -7.80
N GLU A 26 7.52 -3.44 -8.23
CA GLU A 26 7.93 -3.83 -9.57
C GLU A 26 6.69 -4.19 -10.39
N LYS A 27 6.52 -3.51 -11.52
CA LYS A 27 5.45 -3.80 -12.49
C LYS A 27 5.79 -5.09 -13.26
N PRO A 28 4.79 -5.71 -13.93
CA PRO A 28 5.05 -6.84 -14.82
C PRO A 28 6.05 -6.55 -15.96
N SER A 29 6.25 -5.27 -16.29
CA SER A 29 7.25 -4.82 -17.26
C SER A 29 8.68 -4.72 -16.69
N GLY A 30 8.91 -5.06 -15.42
CA GLY A 30 10.18 -4.86 -14.70
C GLY A 30 10.45 -3.43 -14.25
N LYS A 31 9.62 -2.46 -14.68
CA LYS A 31 9.75 -1.06 -14.25
C LYS A 31 9.34 -0.91 -12.78
N LYS A 32 10.10 -0.11 -12.04
CA LYS A 32 9.77 0.27 -10.66
C LYS A 32 8.75 1.42 -10.64
N ALA A 33 7.89 1.41 -9.63
CA ALA A 33 6.96 2.49 -9.34
C ALA A 33 6.70 2.59 -7.84
N THR A 34 6.07 3.70 -7.46
CA THR A 34 5.66 3.98 -6.09
C THR A 34 4.15 3.83 -5.95
N ARG A 35 3.70 3.33 -4.81
CA ARG A 35 2.30 3.26 -4.39
C ARG A 35 2.17 3.96 -3.04
N GLU A 36 1.21 4.86 -2.92
CA GLU A 36 0.79 5.41 -1.64
C GLU A 36 -0.36 4.54 -1.12
N VAL A 37 -0.19 4.01 0.09
CA VAL A 37 -1.11 3.02 0.68
C VAL A 37 -1.64 3.57 1.99
N VAL A 38 -2.97 3.69 2.10
CA VAL A 38 -3.66 3.95 3.36
C VAL A 38 -3.94 2.63 4.05
N GLU A 39 -3.38 2.42 5.22
CA GLU A 39 -3.70 1.27 6.06
C GLU A 39 -5.00 1.55 6.83
N HIS A 40 -5.99 0.67 6.67
CA HIS A 40 -7.29 0.74 7.33
C HIS A 40 -7.58 -0.57 8.05
N SER A 41 -8.16 -0.50 9.25
CA SER A 41 -8.53 -1.69 10.03
C SER A 41 -9.69 -2.44 9.38
N ALA A 42 -9.87 -3.72 9.74
CA ALA A 42 -11.06 -4.46 9.33
C ALA A 42 -12.34 -3.74 9.80
N CYS A 43 -13.41 -3.82 9.00
CA CYS A 43 -14.69 -3.15 9.27
C CYS A 43 -15.85 -4.11 8.93
N ILE A 44 -16.99 -3.91 9.61
CA ILE A 44 -18.26 -4.60 9.33
C ILE A 44 -19.36 -3.55 9.14
N ALA A 45 -20.37 -3.88 8.34
CA ALA A 45 -21.59 -3.10 8.19
C ALA A 45 -22.80 -4.00 8.46
N ALA A 46 -23.84 -3.46 9.09
CA ALA A 46 -25.11 -4.14 9.37
C ALA A 46 -26.27 -3.30 8.82
N VAL A 47 -27.35 -3.98 8.43
CA VAL A 47 -28.59 -3.38 7.89
C VAL A 47 -29.68 -3.42 8.95
#